data_AF-A0A2D5TIH2-F1
#
_entry.id   AF-A0A2D5TIH2-F1
#
_cell.length_a   1.000
_cell.length_b   1.000
_cell.length_c   1.000
_cell.angle_alpha   90.00
_cell.angle_beta   90.00
_cell.angle_gamma   90.00
#
_symmetry.space_group_name_H-M   'P 1'
#
loop_
_entity.id
_entity.type
_entity.pdbx_description
1 polymer ?
#
loop_
_entity_poly.entity_id
_entity_poly.type
_entity_poly.pdbx_seq_one_letter_code
_entity_poly.pdbx_strand_id
1 'polypeptide(L)' 'DLVDLYATDKGVSQDNVMAHVWYNLAAADGFEKAGEWRDERAGLITNADISTAQAMALQCMSSCYTKCGD' A
#
# COMPACT_ATOMS: atom_id res chain seq x y z
N ASP A 1 -16.76 12.76 15.21
CA ASP A 1 -16.81 11.33 15.54
C ASP A 1 -15.80 10.55 14.73
N LEU A 2 -15.04 9.66 15.38
CA LEU A 2 -14.04 8.81 14.70
C LEU A 2 -14.69 7.68 13.92
N VAL A 3 -15.95 7.32 14.20
CA VAL A 3 -16.57 6.09 13.69
C VAL A 3 -16.94 6.17 12.20
N ASP A 4 -17.26 7.37 11.67
CA ASP A 4 -17.66 7.54 10.27
C ASP A 4 -16.50 7.38 9.27
N LEU A 5 -15.27 7.70 9.69
CA LEU A 5 -14.03 7.42 8.96
C LEU A 5 -13.73 5.92 8.88
N TYR A 6 -14.07 5.15 9.91
CA TYR A 6 -13.76 3.72 9.93
C TYR A 6 -14.75 2.86 9.15
N ALA A 7 -15.95 3.35 8.85
CA ALA A 7 -17.01 2.55 8.22
C ALA A 7 -17.09 2.72 6.70
N THR A 8 -16.84 3.94 6.21
CA THR A 8 -17.01 4.29 4.79
C THR A 8 -15.70 4.22 4.01
N ASP A 9 -14.55 4.42 4.68
CA ASP A 9 -13.24 4.42 4.04
C ASP A 9 -12.56 3.06 4.01
N LYS A 10 -13.09 1.99 4.63
CA LYS A 10 -12.35 0.71 4.68
C LYS A 10 -12.04 0.13 3.30
N GLY A 11 -12.97 0.22 2.34
CA GLY A 11 -12.75 -0.24 0.97
C GLY A 11 -11.74 0.62 0.21
N VAL A 12 -11.94 1.95 0.20
CA VAL A 12 -11.05 2.91 -0.48
C VAL A 12 -9.66 2.93 0.16
N SER A 13 -9.58 2.88 1.49
CA SER A 13 -8.35 2.79 2.25
C SER A 13 -7.63 1.47 1.96
N GLN A 14 -8.33 0.33 1.97
CA GLN A 14 -7.73 -0.96 1.63
C GLN A 14 -7.20 -1.00 0.18
N ASP A 15 -7.94 -0.43 -0.77
CA ASP A 15 -7.49 -0.30 -2.16
C ASP A 15 -6.24 0.59 -2.25
N ASN A 16 -6.19 1.69 -1.49
CA ASN A 16 -5.01 2.54 -1.42
C ASN A 16 -3.82 1.87 -0.72
N VAL A 17 -4.04 1.05 0.32
CA VAL A 17 -2.99 0.23 0.96
C VAL A 17 -2.40 -0.73 -0.08
N MET A 18 -3.24 -1.45 -0.81
CA MET A 18 -2.80 -2.41 -1.81
C MET A 18 -2.10 -1.73 -3.00
N ALA A 19 -2.62 -0.59 -3.46
CA ALA A 19 -1.96 0.22 -4.48
C ALA A 19 -0.56 0.66 -4.01
N HIS A 20 -0.43 1.10 -2.75
CA HIS A 20 0.85 1.44 -2.16
C HIS A 20 1.81 0.23 -2.15
N VAL A 21 1.34 -0.99 -1.87
CA VAL A 21 2.16 -2.23 -1.98
C VAL A 21 2.73 -2.37 -3.40
N TRP A 22 1.88 -2.35 -4.41
CA TRP A 22 2.28 -2.57 -5.81
C TRP A 22 3.20 -1.48 -6.35
N TYR A 23 2.95 -0.22 -6.02
CA TYR A 23 3.84 0.87 -6.41
C TYR A 23 5.19 0.80 -5.71
N ASN A 24 5.23 0.34 -4.47
CA ASN A 24 6.52 0.10 -3.80
C ASN A 24 7.33 -0.99 -4.49
N LEU A 25 6.68 -2.08 -4.91
CA LEU A 25 7.30 -3.17 -5.67
C LEU A 25 7.75 -2.72 -7.06
N ALA A 26 6.91 -1.98 -7.79
CA ALA A 26 7.24 -1.47 -9.11
C ALA A 26 8.41 -0.45 -9.06
N ALA A 27 8.47 0.37 -8.01
CA ALA A 27 9.60 1.29 -7.80
C ALA A 27 10.91 0.51 -7.57
N ALA A 28 10.85 -0.58 -6.80
CA ALA A 28 12.01 -1.44 -6.57
C ALA A 28 12.46 -2.18 -7.85
N ASP A 29 11.54 -2.44 -8.78
CA ASP A 29 11.82 -3.03 -10.10
C ASP A 29 12.26 -1.98 -11.15
N GLY A 30 12.41 -0.71 -10.76
CA GLY A 30 12.94 0.35 -11.60
C GLY A 30 11.90 1.12 -12.42
N PHE A 31 10.60 0.95 -12.14
CA PHE A 31 9.58 1.76 -12.78
C PHE A 31 9.57 3.18 -12.21
N GLU A 32 10.13 4.12 -12.96
CA GLU A 32 10.43 5.50 -12.50
C GLU A 32 9.24 6.23 -11.87
N LYS A 33 8.03 6.07 -12.42
CA LYS A 33 6.82 6.74 -11.91
C LYS A 33 6.22 6.12 -10.64
N ALA A 34 6.63 4.91 -10.29
CA ALA A 34 6.03 4.18 -9.18
C ALA A 34 6.26 4.87 -7.83
N GLY A 35 7.41 5.53 -7.65
CA GLY A 35 7.69 6.29 -6.42
C GLY A 35 6.69 7.42 -6.20
N GLU A 36 6.40 8.19 -7.25
CA GLU A 36 5.41 9.28 -7.22
C GLU A 36 4.02 8.73 -6.87
N TRP A 37 3.57 7.68 -7.54
CA TRP A 37 2.26 7.08 -7.29
C TRP A 37 2.15 6.45 -5.90
N ARG A 38 3.22 5.86 -5.38
CA ARG A 38 3.28 5.36 -3.99
C ARG A 38 3.05 6.52 -3.01
N ASP A 39 3.73 7.62 -3.21
CA ASP A 39 3.67 8.78 -2.32
C ASP A 39 2.31 9.49 -2.39
N GLU A 40 1.68 9.54 -3.58
CA GLU A 40 0.29 9.98 -3.74
C GLU A 40 -0.69 9.12 -2.93
N ARG A 41 -0.53 7.79 -2.97
CA ARG A 41 -1.37 6.86 -2.19
C ARG A 41 -1.13 6.97 -0.70
N ALA A 42 0.11 7.24 -0.28
CA ALA A 42 0.45 7.46 1.12
C ALA A 42 -0.32 8.64 1.74
N GLY A 43 -0.69 9.65 0.93
CA GLY A 43 -1.53 10.77 1.36
C GLY A 43 -3.00 10.42 1.61
N LEU A 44 -3.45 9.21 1.22
CA LEU A 44 -4.84 8.76 1.32
C LEU A 44 -5.05 7.66 2.37
N ILE A 45 -4.01 7.27 3.10
CA ILE A 45 -4.04 6.20 4.11
C ILE A 45 -3.34 6.65 5.39
N THR A 46 -3.47 5.88 6.48
CA THR A 46 -2.81 6.22 7.76
C THR A 46 -1.34 5.82 7.77
N ASN A 47 -0.54 6.40 8.68
CA ASN A 47 0.85 5.97 8.89
C ASN A 47 0.97 4.48 9.28
N ALA A 48 -0.04 3.93 9.97
CA ALA A 48 -0.10 2.51 10.29
C ALA A 48 -0.32 1.66 9.04
N ASP A 49 -1.19 2.12 8.14
CA ASP A 49 -1.43 1.47 6.85
C ASP A 49 -0.21 1.56 5.92
N ILE A 50 0.52 2.68 5.90
CA ILE A 50 1.80 2.80 5.18
C ILE A 50 2.78 1.74 5.67
N SER A 51 2.95 1.63 7.00
CA SER A 51 3.85 0.64 7.61
C SER A 51 3.43 -0.78 7.25
N THR A 52 2.11 -1.05 7.24
CA THR A 52 1.54 -2.33 6.83
C THR A 52 1.81 -2.63 5.34
N ALA A 53 1.55 -1.67 4.44
CA ALA A 53 1.82 -1.81 3.01
C ALA A 53 3.32 -2.06 2.72
N GLN A 54 4.22 -1.38 3.43
CA GLN A 54 5.66 -1.60 3.30
C GLN A 54 6.05 -3.02 3.74
N ALA A 55 5.50 -3.51 4.87
CA ALA A 55 5.74 -4.87 5.34
C ALA A 55 5.20 -5.92 4.34
N MET A 56 4.01 -5.69 3.77
CA MET A 56 3.43 -6.55 2.74
C MET A 56 4.28 -6.58 1.46
N ALA A 57 4.80 -5.44 1.00
CA ALA A 57 5.70 -5.38 -0.15
C ALA A 57 6.98 -6.18 0.10
N LEU A 58 7.58 -6.05 1.29
CA LEU A 58 8.75 -6.85 1.69
C LEU A 58 8.43 -8.35 1.70
N GLN A 59 7.29 -8.74 2.28
CA GLN A 59 6.86 -10.13 2.31
C GLN A 59 6.65 -10.68 0.90
N CYS A 60 5.95 -9.95 0.05
CA CYS A 60 5.72 -10.26 -1.36
C CYS A 60 7.04 -10.55 -2.07
N MET A 61 7.99 -9.62 -1.99
CA MET A 61 9.32 -9.79 -2.60
C MET A 61 10.07 -11.00 -2.03
N SER A 62 10.08 -11.19 -0.70
CA SER A 62 10.77 -12.31 -0.05
C SER A 62 10.17 -13.68 -0.39
N SER A 63 8.89 -13.70 -0.78
CA SER A 63 8.14 -14.90 -1.12
C SER A 63 8.19 -15.26 -2.60
N CYS A 64 9.01 -14.57 -3.40
CA CYS A 64 8.96 -14.64 -4.86
C CYS A 64 7.55 -14.36 -5.40
N TYR A 65 6.90 -13.32 -4.86
CA TYR A 65 5.56 -12.84 -5.24
C TYR A 65 4.42 -13.83 -4.95
N THR A 66 4.61 -14.79 -4.05
CA THR A 66 3.56 -15.76 -3.66
C THR A 66 2.72 -15.34 -2.45
N LYS A 67 3.09 -14.26 -1.76
CA LYS A 67 2.38 -13.72 -0.59
C LYS A 67 2.36 -12.19 -0.60
N CYS A 68 1.36 -11.59 -1.25
CA CYS A 68 1.31 -10.15 -1.49
C CYS A 68 0.08 -9.45 -0.85
N GLY A 69 -0.58 -10.12 0.09
CA GLY A 69 -1.75 -9.60 0.80
C GLY A 69 -2.96 -10.53 0.85
N ASP A 70 -2.72 -11.84 0.72
CA ASP A 70 -3.69 -12.92 0.92
C ASP A 70 -3.79 -13.34 2.39
#